data_AF-A0A812KZZ6-F1
#
_entry.id   AF-A0A812KZZ6-F1
#
_cell.length_a   1.000
_cell.length_b   1.000
_cell.length_c   1.000
_cell.angle_alpha   90.00
_cell.angle_beta   90.00
_cell.angle_gamma   90.00
#
_symmetry.space_group_name_H-M   'P 1'
#
loop_
_entity.id
_entity.type
_entity.pdbx_description
1 polymer ?
#
loop_
_entity_poly.entity_id
_entity_poly.type
_entity_poly.pdbx_seq_one_letter_code
_entity_poly.pdbx_strand_id
1 'polypeptide(L)'
;MAKAVRVISILAVGVCFCCLPAFVPAPARPARSMAPAAAGALSMLGAAPAFADKIDDAAKKLSDASYPFLKEIDWTADYAKNIPGADPLQMAKAIAKTIDMGAAMDPSALKAGVLAHSKAIGSIDANGLTSKADYQAINAAIGHMVSSAGEAKTLDVYNAWAGIVAAAVASGKGIPAYLIGTVNPADAQAAYSAFLEFKDVVKSTMQ
;
A
#
# COMPACT_ATOMS: atom_id res chain seq x y z
N MET A 1 -20.08 1.19 -28.50
CA MET A 1 -19.59 2.49 -27.96
C MET A 1 -18.72 2.20 -26.75
N ALA A 2 -17.39 2.21 -26.93
CA ALA A 2 -16.45 1.88 -25.88
C ALA A 2 -16.34 3.05 -24.88
N LYS A 3 -16.71 2.81 -23.61
CA LYS A 3 -16.48 3.77 -22.53
C LYS A 3 -15.04 3.59 -22.05
N ALA A 4 -14.20 4.55 -22.40
CA ALA A 4 -12.84 4.65 -21.88
C ALA A 4 -12.86 4.76 -20.35
N VAL A 5 -12.26 3.77 -19.68
CA VAL A 5 -12.01 3.79 -18.24
C VAL A 5 -10.93 4.83 -17.99
N ARG A 6 -11.31 5.99 -17.44
CA ARG A 6 -10.38 7.01 -16.96
C ARG A 6 -9.88 6.58 -15.58
N VAL A 7 -8.71 5.97 -15.54
CA VAL A 7 -7.93 5.81 -14.31
C VAL A 7 -7.40 7.20 -13.95
N ILE A 8 -8.02 7.85 -12.97
CA ILE A 8 -7.52 9.11 -12.41
C ILE A 8 -6.66 8.74 -11.19
N SER A 9 -5.37 8.58 -11.43
CA SER A 9 -4.35 8.52 -10.39
C SER A 9 -4.19 9.93 -9.79
N ILE A 10 -4.72 10.18 -8.59
CA ILE A 10 -4.36 11.38 -7.82
C ILE A 10 -3.21 11.00 -6.92
N LEU A 11 -1.99 11.16 -7.44
CA LEU A 11 -0.76 11.13 -6.65
C LEU A 11 -0.27 12.58 -6.59
N ALA A 12 -0.70 13.30 -5.55
CA ALA A 12 -0.25 14.66 -5.28
C ALA A 12 0.61 14.65 -4.01
N VAL A 13 1.84 14.18 -4.13
CA VAL A 13 2.90 14.51 -3.17
C VAL A 13 3.63 15.72 -3.74
N GLY A 14 3.19 16.90 -3.33
CA GLY A 14 3.90 18.16 -3.61
C GLY A 14 5.17 18.23 -2.77
N VAL A 15 6.28 17.71 -3.31
CA VAL A 15 7.60 18.04 -2.77
C VAL A 15 7.94 19.46 -3.22
N CYS A 16 7.93 20.39 -2.27
CA CYS A 16 8.43 21.75 -2.46
C CYS A 16 9.95 21.69 -2.74
N PHE A 17 10.33 21.79 -4.02
CA PHE A 17 11.72 21.76 -4.50
C PHE A 17 12.35 23.16 -4.60
N CYS A 18 11.96 24.10 -3.73
CA CYS A 18 12.30 25.51 -3.90
C CYS A 18 13.65 25.96 -3.33
N CYS A 19 14.54 25.05 -2.88
CA CYS A 19 15.78 25.44 -2.20
C CYS A 19 17.05 24.67 -2.60
N LEU A 20 17.20 24.20 -3.86
CA LEU A 20 18.49 23.69 -4.31
C LEU A 20 19.24 24.72 -5.18
N PRO A 21 20.53 25.01 -4.89
CA PRO A 21 21.36 25.80 -5.79
C PRO A 21 21.55 25.04 -7.12
N ALA A 22 21.29 25.73 -8.22
CA ALA A 22 21.45 25.22 -9.59
C ALA A 22 22.88 24.69 -9.81
N PHE A 23 22.98 23.38 -10.06
CA PHE A 23 24.21 22.76 -10.55
C PHE A 23 24.39 23.13 -12.02
N VAL A 24 25.22 24.15 -12.28
CA VAL A 24 25.63 24.54 -13.64
C VAL A 24 26.81 23.65 -14.06
N PRO A 25 26.73 22.86 -15.14
CA PRO A 25 27.88 22.13 -15.64
C PRO A 25 28.92 23.09 -16.23
N ALA A 26 30.20 22.89 -15.87
CA ALA A 26 31.33 23.62 -16.46
C ALA A 26 31.52 23.26 -17.96
N PRO A 27 32.06 24.18 -18.79
CA PRO A 27 32.24 23.93 -20.23
C PRO A 27 33.30 22.85 -20.49
N ALA A 28 32.97 21.95 -21.42
CA ALA A 28 33.80 20.82 -21.83
C ALA A 28 35.12 21.27 -22.49
N ARG A 29 36.25 20.69 -22.04
CA ARG A 29 37.51 20.66 -22.80
C ARG A 29 37.57 19.36 -23.63
N PRO A 30 38.10 19.38 -24.86
CA PRO A 30 38.23 18.16 -25.64
C PRO A 30 39.41 17.32 -25.13
N ALA A 31 39.12 16.12 -24.64
CA ALA A 31 40.15 15.12 -24.33
C ALA A 31 40.41 14.24 -25.55
N ARG A 32 41.70 14.11 -25.85
CA ARG A 32 42.29 13.34 -26.95
C ARG A 32 42.15 11.84 -26.67
N SER A 33 41.99 11.11 -27.76
CA SER A 33 41.86 9.66 -27.90
C SER A 33 42.89 8.82 -27.14
N MET A 34 42.40 7.81 -26.41
CA MET A 34 43.10 6.54 -26.18
C MET A 34 42.07 5.40 -26.15
N ALA A 35 42.27 4.41 -27.00
CA ALA A 35 41.70 3.06 -26.91
C ALA A 35 42.86 2.08 -26.64
N PRO A 36 42.65 0.77 -26.42
CA PRO A 36 41.48 0.02 -25.90
C PRO A 36 41.89 -0.89 -24.71
N ALA A 37 40.95 -1.56 -24.02
CA ALA A 37 41.20 -2.89 -23.42
C ALA A 37 39.94 -3.55 -22.82
N ALA A 38 39.64 -4.72 -23.36
CA ALA A 38 39.20 -5.95 -22.71
C ALA A 38 37.99 -5.93 -21.75
N ALA A 39 36.95 -6.63 -22.22
CA ALA A 39 35.91 -7.30 -21.47
C ALA A 39 36.42 -7.96 -20.17
N GLY A 40 35.76 -7.62 -19.06
CA GLY A 40 35.89 -8.28 -17.77
C GLY A 40 34.52 -8.29 -17.10
N ALA A 41 33.98 -9.50 -16.94
CA ALA A 41 32.72 -9.88 -16.31
C ALA A 41 32.03 -8.83 -15.42
N LEU A 42 30.79 -8.50 -15.79
CA LEU A 42 29.74 -8.07 -14.86
C LEU A 42 29.63 -9.15 -13.78
N SER A 43 30.28 -8.94 -12.64
CA SER A 43 29.87 -9.60 -11.40
C SER A 43 28.44 -9.14 -11.14
N MET A 44 27.48 -9.98 -11.54
CA MET A 44 26.13 -9.99 -11.01
C MET A 44 26.29 -9.98 -9.50
N LEU A 45 26.14 -8.80 -8.90
CA LEU A 45 25.92 -8.66 -7.48
C LEU A 45 24.57 -9.38 -7.26
N GLY A 46 24.66 -10.66 -6.92
CA GLY A 46 23.56 -11.37 -6.30
C GLY A 46 23.26 -10.64 -5.01
N ALA A 47 22.41 -9.62 -5.09
CA ALA A 47 21.62 -9.23 -3.95
C ALA A 47 20.85 -10.49 -3.56
N ALA A 48 21.33 -11.18 -2.54
CA ALA A 48 20.50 -12.08 -1.77
C ALA A 48 19.16 -11.38 -1.53
N PRO A 49 18.01 -12.06 -1.63
CA PRO A 49 16.73 -11.41 -1.44
C PRO A 49 16.77 -10.71 -0.07
N ALA A 50 16.79 -9.38 -0.10
CA ALA A 50 16.46 -8.63 1.09
C ALA A 50 15.00 -9.00 1.42
N PHE A 51 14.76 -9.33 2.68
CA PHE A 51 13.44 -9.59 3.28
C PHE A 51 12.91 -11.04 3.13
N ALA A 52 13.37 -11.89 4.05
CA ALA A 52 12.50 -12.89 4.67
C ALA A 52 12.59 -12.68 6.18
N ASP A 53 11.73 -11.82 6.71
CA ASP A 53 11.57 -11.64 8.14
C ASP A 53 10.18 -12.09 8.62
N LYS A 54 9.92 -11.92 9.92
CA LYS A 54 8.68 -12.38 10.55
C LYS A 54 7.43 -11.77 9.91
N ILE A 55 7.51 -10.51 9.43
CA ILE A 55 6.38 -9.86 8.76
C ILE A 55 6.13 -10.53 7.42
N ASP A 56 7.17 -10.87 6.65
CA ASP A 56 7.01 -11.52 5.35
C ASP A 56 6.38 -12.93 5.48
N ASP A 57 6.83 -13.70 6.47
CA ASP A 57 6.26 -15.01 6.80
C ASP A 57 4.79 -14.90 7.22
N ALA A 58 4.47 -13.90 8.05
CA ALA A 58 3.09 -13.63 8.47
C ALA A 58 2.22 -13.12 7.32
N ALA A 59 2.77 -12.29 6.42
CA ALA A 59 2.08 -11.80 5.23
C ALA A 59 1.76 -12.94 4.28
N LYS A 60 2.61 -13.95 4.16
CA LYS A 60 2.31 -15.18 3.41
C LYS A 60 1.07 -15.87 4.00
N LYS A 61 1.02 -16.10 5.31
CA LYS A 61 -0.11 -16.73 5.99
C LYS A 61 -1.40 -15.93 5.81
N LEU A 62 -1.33 -14.61 6.01
CA LEU A 62 -2.45 -13.70 5.75
C LEU A 62 -2.95 -13.87 4.33
N SER A 63 -2.06 -13.78 3.35
CA SER A 63 -2.41 -13.83 1.93
C SER A 63 -2.98 -15.18 1.52
N ASP A 64 -2.48 -16.29 2.07
CA ASP A 64 -3.04 -17.62 1.84
C ASP A 64 -4.49 -17.72 2.32
N ALA A 65 -4.79 -17.18 3.50
CA ALA A 65 -6.11 -17.22 4.12
C ALA A 65 -7.10 -16.20 3.55
N SER A 66 -6.63 -15.02 3.14
CA SER A 66 -7.49 -13.91 2.71
C SER A 66 -7.64 -13.77 1.19
N TYR A 67 -6.84 -14.46 0.38
CA TYR A 67 -6.99 -14.40 -1.08
C TYR A 67 -8.36 -14.93 -1.59
N PRO A 68 -8.98 -15.97 -1.00
CA PRO A 68 -10.36 -16.34 -1.31
C PRO A 68 -11.34 -15.16 -1.17
N PHE A 69 -11.34 -14.49 -0.02
CA PHE A 69 -12.11 -13.27 0.23
C PHE A 69 -11.78 -12.15 -0.76
N LEU A 70 -10.50 -11.93 -1.08
CA LEU A 70 -10.06 -10.88 -2.02
C LEU A 70 -10.68 -11.05 -3.42
N LYS A 71 -10.91 -12.29 -3.87
CA LYS A 71 -11.53 -12.61 -5.17
C LYS A 71 -13.02 -12.26 -5.22
N GLU A 72 -13.68 -12.23 -4.07
CA GLU A 72 -15.13 -11.98 -3.97
C GLU A 72 -15.46 -10.48 -3.96
N ILE A 73 -14.47 -9.64 -3.67
CA ILE A 73 -14.62 -8.19 -3.65
C ILE A 73 -14.78 -7.68 -5.09
N ASP A 74 -15.86 -6.93 -5.32
CA ASP A 74 -16.02 -6.15 -6.55
C ASP A 74 -15.17 -4.88 -6.48
N TRP A 75 -13.94 -4.97 -6.99
CA TRP A 75 -13.00 -3.84 -7.07
C TRP A 75 -13.44 -2.72 -8.01
N THR A 76 -14.53 -2.92 -8.76
CA THR A 76 -15.09 -1.91 -9.68
C THR A 76 -16.31 -1.20 -9.10
N ALA A 77 -16.77 -1.61 -7.91
CA ALA A 77 -17.97 -1.08 -7.30
C ALA A 77 -17.88 0.41 -6.93
N ASP A 78 -18.99 1.12 -7.09
CA ASP A 78 -19.06 2.56 -6.80
C ASP A 78 -18.90 2.91 -5.32
N TYR A 79 -19.16 1.97 -4.40
CA TYR A 79 -18.97 2.19 -2.96
C TYR A 79 -17.51 2.37 -2.57
N ALA A 80 -16.55 1.96 -3.42
CA ALA A 80 -15.13 2.21 -3.18
C ALA A 80 -14.75 3.70 -3.31
N LYS A 81 -15.65 4.56 -3.81
CA LYS A 81 -15.35 5.96 -4.13
C LYS A 81 -15.60 6.93 -2.98
N ASN A 82 -16.59 6.67 -2.13
CA ASN A 82 -17.03 7.58 -1.08
C ASN A 82 -17.58 6.83 0.15
N ILE A 83 -17.44 7.42 1.34
CA ILE A 83 -18.11 6.95 2.56
C ILE A 83 -19.47 7.65 2.66
N PRO A 84 -20.61 6.92 2.55
CA PRO A 84 -21.93 7.53 2.54
C PRO A 84 -22.22 8.32 3.81
N GLY A 85 -22.62 9.58 3.66
CA GLY A 85 -22.99 10.44 4.81
C GLY A 85 -21.81 10.88 5.68
N ALA A 86 -20.56 10.68 5.25
CA ALA A 86 -19.40 11.13 6.00
C ALA A 86 -19.33 12.66 6.05
N ASP A 87 -19.09 13.21 7.25
CA ASP A 87 -18.88 14.63 7.46
C ASP A 87 -17.52 15.08 6.89
N PRO A 88 -17.46 16.09 6.00
CA PRO A 88 -16.21 16.53 5.38
C PRO A 88 -15.14 17.00 6.37
N LEU A 89 -15.53 17.61 7.50
CA LEU A 89 -14.59 18.09 8.51
C LEU A 89 -13.99 16.91 9.30
N GLN A 90 -14.80 15.91 9.66
CA GLN A 90 -14.30 14.69 10.29
C GLN A 90 -13.40 13.90 9.33
N MET A 91 -13.77 13.82 8.05
CA MET A 91 -12.93 13.23 7.00
C MET A 91 -11.56 13.91 6.93
N ALA A 92 -11.52 15.26 6.89
CA ALA A 92 -10.26 16.00 6.87
C ALA A 92 -9.39 15.73 8.11
N LYS A 93 -10.00 15.61 9.29
CA LYS A 93 -9.29 15.26 10.54
C LYS A 93 -8.73 13.83 10.51
N ALA A 94 -9.48 12.87 10.00
CA ALA A 94 -9.00 11.48 9.85
C ALA A 94 -7.87 11.37 8.80
N ILE A 95 -7.97 12.13 7.71
CA ILE A 95 -6.90 12.25 6.71
C ILE A 95 -5.65 12.87 7.35
N ALA A 96 -5.77 13.90 8.17
CA ALA A 96 -4.63 14.48 8.88
C ALA A 96 -3.90 13.45 9.75
N LYS A 97 -4.63 12.58 10.47
CA LYS A 97 -4.02 11.46 11.21
C LYS A 97 -3.30 10.46 10.31
N THR A 98 -3.85 10.21 9.12
CA THR A 98 -3.23 9.31 8.13
C THR A 98 -1.93 9.93 7.57
N ILE A 99 -1.91 11.24 7.34
CA ILE A 99 -0.70 11.99 6.95
C ILE A 99 0.35 11.96 8.06
N ASP A 100 -0.06 12.17 9.32
CA ASP A 100 0.83 12.11 10.48
C ASP A 100 1.48 10.73 10.64
N MET A 101 0.72 9.64 10.38
CA MET A 101 1.26 8.29 10.38
C MET A 101 2.23 8.07 9.22
N GLY A 102 1.85 8.48 8.00
CA GLY A 102 2.70 8.35 6.82
C GLY A 102 4.02 9.12 6.93
N ALA A 103 4.01 10.30 7.56
CA ALA A 103 5.21 11.09 7.82
C ALA A 103 6.15 10.45 8.87
N ALA A 104 5.62 9.56 9.72
CA ALA A 104 6.39 8.81 10.71
C ALA A 104 6.92 7.46 10.20
N MET A 105 6.44 6.97 9.04
CA MET A 105 6.92 5.71 8.45
C MET A 105 8.38 5.82 8.01
N ASP A 106 9.09 4.70 8.06
CA ASP A 106 10.42 4.59 7.45
C ASP A 106 10.32 4.87 5.93
N PRO A 107 11.12 5.80 5.37
CA PRO A 107 11.03 6.16 3.96
C PRO A 107 11.31 5.00 3.00
N SER A 108 12.13 4.03 3.40
CA SER A 108 12.44 2.86 2.57
C SER A 108 11.27 1.88 2.56
N ALA A 109 10.62 1.66 3.71
CA ALA A 109 9.37 0.89 3.81
C ALA A 109 8.26 1.54 2.98
N LEU A 110 8.09 2.86 3.06
CA LEU A 110 7.09 3.59 2.26
C LEU A 110 7.35 3.43 0.76
N LYS A 111 8.60 3.58 0.31
CA LYS A 111 8.99 3.35 -1.08
C LYS A 111 8.70 1.91 -1.53
N ALA A 112 9.02 0.92 -0.70
CA ALA A 112 8.74 -0.48 -1.00
C ALA A 112 7.24 -0.74 -1.15
N GLY A 113 6.41 -0.19 -0.25
CA GLY A 113 4.95 -0.26 -0.34
C GLY A 113 4.39 0.32 -1.64
N VAL A 114 4.87 1.50 -2.05
CA VAL A 114 4.45 2.13 -3.32
C VAL A 114 4.83 1.27 -4.53
N LEU A 115 6.04 0.73 -4.56
CA LEU A 115 6.49 -0.14 -5.65
C LEU A 115 5.72 -1.47 -5.70
N ALA A 116 5.40 -2.05 -4.54
CA ALA A 116 4.58 -3.27 -4.45
C ALA A 116 3.19 -3.05 -5.06
N HIS A 117 2.51 -1.95 -4.73
CA HIS A 117 1.21 -1.61 -5.33
C HIS A 117 1.33 -1.31 -6.82
N SER A 118 2.35 -0.56 -7.25
CA SER A 118 2.58 -0.27 -8.68
C SER A 118 2.78 -1.55 -9.49
N LYS A 119 3.48 -2.54 -8.94
CA LYS A 119 3.67 -3.84 -9.58
C LYS A 119 2.36 -4.64 -9.62
N ALA A 120 1.61 -4.67 -8.52
CA ALA A 120 0.33 -5.37 -8.42
C ALA A 120 -0.69 -4.88 -9.45
N ILE A 121 -0.76 -3.57 -9.70
CA ILE A 121 -1.60 -2.97 -10.74
C ILE A 121 -1.26 -3.54 -12.13
N GLY A 122 0.01 -3.84 -12.40
CA GLY A 122 0.45 -4.48 -13.65
C GLY A 122 0.00 -5.93 -13.81
N SER A 123 -0.53 -6.55 -12.76
CA SER A 123 -0.97 -7.96 -12.74
C SER A 123 -2.49 -8.15 -12.62
N ILE A 124 -3.27 -7.06 -12.62
CA ILE A 124 -4.72 -7.15 -12.41
C ILE A 124 -5.43 -7.87 -13.57
N ASP A 125 -6.44 -8.64 -13.23
CA ASP A 125 -7.37 -9.23 -14.21
C ASP A 125 -8.48 -8.25 -14.61
N ALA A 126 -9.45 -8.73 -15.40
CA ALA A 126 -10.58 -7.93 -15.86
C ALA A 126 -11.50 -7.42 -14.74
N ASN A 127 -11.45 -8.04 -13.55
CA ASN A 127 -12.22 -7.67 -12.38
C ASN A 127 -11.41 -6.80 -11.40
N GLY A 128 -10.19 -6.41 -11.76
CA GLY A 128 -9.30 -5.61 -10.91
C GLY A 128 -8.55 -6.42 -9.85
N LEU A 129 -8.65 -7.76 -9.88
CA LEU A 129 -7.97 -8.62 -8.92
C LEU A 129 -6.51 -8.82 -9.32
N THR A 130 -5.58 -8.51 -8.40
CA THR A 130 -4.14 -8.75 -8.56
C THR A 130 -3.75 -10.21 -8.38
N SER A 131 -2.55 -10.60 -8.82
CA SER A 131 -2.00 -11.94 -8.58
C SER A 131 -1.81 -12.23 -7.07
N LYS A 132 -1.90 -13.50 -6.67
CA LYS A 132 -1.66 -13.90 -5.26
C LYS A 132 -0.26 -13.53 -4.77
N ALA A 133 0.75 -13.64 -5.64
CA ALA A 133 2.12 -13.28 -5.30
C ALA A 133 2.28 -11.77 -5.05
N ASP A 134 1.63 -10.94 -5.88
CA ASP A 134 1.68 -9.49 -5.70
C ASP A 134 0.83 -9.01 -4.51
N TYR A 135 -0.28 -9.69 -4.22
CA TYR A 135 -1.05 -9.46 -2.99
C TYR A 135 -0.22 -9.75 -1.73
N GLN A 136 0.55 -10.84 -1.73
CA GLN A 136 1.48 -11.14 -0.63
C GLN A 136 2.55 -10.06 -0.48
N ALA A 137 3.14 -9.59 -1.58
CA ALA A 137 4.11 -8.52 -1.55
C ALA A 137 3.52 -7.21 -0.99
N ILE A 138 2.26 -6.90 -1.32
CA ILE A 138 1.52 -5.77 -0.74
C ILE A 138 1.37 -5.93 0.77
N ASN A 139 0.87 -7.09 1.24
CA ASN A 139 0.64 -7.32 2.66
C ASN A 139 1.93 -7.24 3.47
N ALA A 140 3.03 -7.80 2.96
CA ALA A 140 4.35 -7.70 3.58
C ALA A 140 4.81 -6.25 3.69
N ALA A 141 4.76 -5.50 2.57
CA ALA A 141 5.19 -4.11 2.55
C ALA A 141 4.34 -3.21 3.47
N ILE A 142 3.02 -3.43 3.54
CA ILE A 142 2.15 -2.72 4.48
C ILE A 142 2.50 -3.08 5.93
N GLY A 143 2.80 -4.35 6.23
CA GLY A 143 3.28 -4.76 7.55
C GLY A 143 4.52 -3.98 7.98
N HIS A 144 5.50 -3.85 7.10
CA HIS A 144 6.72 -3.06 7.34
C HIS A 144 6.43 -1.58 7.55
N MET A 145 5.57 -0.99 6.72
CA MET A 145 5.12 0.40 6.87
C MET A 145 4.48 0.65 8.24
N VAL A 146 3.53 -0.20 8.64
CA VAL A 146 2.83 -0.08 9.93
C VAL A 146 3.78 -0.32 11.10
N SER A 147 4.66 -1.31 11.00
CA SER A 147 5.70 -1.59 12.00
C SER A 147 6.59 -0.38 12.24
N SER A 148 6.98 0.32 11.17
CA SER A 148 7.86 1.50 11.25
C SER A 148 7.20 2.75 11.84
N ALA A 149 5.87 2.89 11.72
CA ALA A 149 5.14 4.06 12.23
C ALA A 149 4.82 3.98 13.73
N GLY A 150 4.84 2.77 14.30
CA GLY A 150 4.53 2.51 15.70
C GLY A 150 3.03 2.43 16.05
N GLU A 151 2.75 1.92 17.25
CA GLU A 151 1.39 1.60 17.69
C GLU A 151 0.51 2.85 17.85
N ALA A 152 1.03 3.89 18.49
CA ALA A 152 0.24 5.09 18.82
C ALA A 152 -0.33 5.77 17.56
N LYS A 153 0.49 5.93 16.52
CA LYS A 153 0.05 6.51 15.24
C LYS A 153 -0.94 5.61 14.51
N THR A 154 -0.72 4.29 14.57
CA THR A 154 -1.64 3.31 13.97
C THR A 154 -3.02 3.37 14.63
N LEU A 155 -3.08 3.45 15.97
CA LEU A 155 -4.34 3.56 16.70
C LEU A 155 -5.02 4.93 16.52
N ASP A 156 -4.27 6.02 16.41
CA ASP A 156 -4.81 7.35 16.08
C ASP A 156 -5.57 7.33 14.75
N VAL A 157 -5.01 6.69 13.72
CA VAL A 157 -5.66 6.52 12.43
C VAL A 157 -6.90 5.65 12.57
N TYR A 158 -6.79 4.47 13.19
CA TYR A 158 -7.92 3.56 13.37
C TYR A 158 -9.10 4.23 14.07
N ASN A 159 -8.86 4.90 15.19
CA ASN A 159 -9.90 5.55 15.98
C ASN A 159 -10.58 6.69 15.21
N ALA A 160 -9.82 7.47 14.43
CA ALA A 160 -10.38 8.56 13.63
C ALA A 160 -11.33 8.05 12.54
N TRP A 161 -10.94 6.98 11.83
CA TRP A 161 -11.79 6.38 10.80
C TRP A 161 -12.96 5.58 11.38
N ALA A 162 -12.76 4.88 12.50
CA ALA A 162 -13.81 4.11 13.17
C ALA A 162 -15.01 5.00 13.55
N GLY A 163 -14.77 6.23 14.03
CA GLY A 163 -15.84 7.18 14.33
C GLY A 163 -16.67 7.56 13.09
N ILE A 164 -16.02 7.75 11.94
CA ILE A 164 -16.68 8.08 10.68
C ILE A 164 -17.48 6.87 10.17
N VAL A 165 -16.88 5.68 10.18
CA VAL A 165 -17.53 4.44 9.71
C VAL A 165 -18.72 4.06 10.59
N ALA A 166 -18.64 4.27 11.90
CA ALA A 166 -19.74 4.00 12.83
C ALA A 166 -20.95 4.93 12.61
N ALA A 167 -20.69 6.19 12.23
CA ALA A 167 -21.74 7.15 11.90
C ALA A 167 -22.34 6.93 10.50
N ALA A 168 -21.58 6.29 9.60
CA ALA A 168 -21.96 6.11 8.21
C ALA A 168 -22.80 4.85 7.97
N VAL A 169 -23.77 4.97 7.06
CA VAL A 169 -24.73 3.91 6.73
C VAL A 169 -24.77 3.74 5.22
N ALA A 170 -24.48 2.52 4.73
CA ALA A 170 -24.61 2.14 3.34
C ALA A 170 -25.90 1.32 3.15
N SER A 171 -26.81 1.79 2.31
CA SER A 171 -28.08 1.11 1.99
C SER A 171 -28.93 0.73 3.22
N GLY A 172 -28.96 1.61 4.24
CA GLY A 172 -29.70 1.37 5.48
C GLY A 172 -29.03 0.39 6.46
N LYS A 173 -27.82 -0.11 6.15
CA LYS A 173 -26.99 -0.93 7.03
C LYS A 173 -25.71 -0.20 7.41
N GLY A 174 -25.11 -0.51 8.55
CA GLY A 174 -23.74 -0.06 8.84
C GLY A 174 -22.77 -0.58 7.78
N ILE A 175 -21.74 0.22 7.44
CA ILE A 175 -20.80 -0.12 6.35
C ILE A 175 -20.22 -1.54 6.48
N PRO A 176 -19.71 -2.01 7.64
CA PRO A 176 -19.17 -3.36 7.75
C PRO A 176 -20.21 -4.45 7.47
N ALA A 177 -21.45 -4.27 7.94
CA ALA A 177 -22.53 -5.22 7.70
C ALA A 177 -22.98 -5.24 6.24
N TYR A 178 -22.90 -4.10 5.55
CA TYR A 178 -23.10 -4.03 4.10
C TYR A 178 -22.00 -4.81 3.36
N LEU A 179 -20.72 -4.53 3.63
CA LEU A 179 -19.59 -5.17 2.95
C LEU A 179 -19.52 -6.69 3.18
N ILE A 180 -19.78 -7.16 4.40
CA ILE A 180 -19.86 -8.62 4.66
C ILE A 180 -21.01 -9.26 3.87
N GLY A 181 -22.10 -8.52 3.64
CA GLY A 181 -23.23 -8.99 2.85
C GLY A 181 -22.97 -9.11 1.34
N THR A 182 -21.83 -8.63 0.84
CA THR A 182 -21.46 -8.73 -0.59
C THR A 182 -20.46 -9.85 -0.89
N VAL A 183 -20.04 -10.61 0.12
CA VAL A 183 -19.00 -11.67 0.02
C VAL A 183 -19.46 -12.93 0.75
N ASN A 184 -18.68 -14.00 0.71
CA ASN A 184 -18.88 -15.19 1.52
C ASN A 184 -18.47 -14.89 2.99
N PRO A 185 -19.39 -15.03 3.96
CA PRO A 185 -19.07 -14.75 5.37
C PRO A 185 -17.95 -15.61 5.96
N ALA A 186 -17.80 -16.86 5.51
CA ALA A 186 -16.77 -17.77 6.02
C ALA A 186 -15.37 -17.33 5.56
N ASP A 187 -15.23 -16.93 4.28
CA ASP A 187 -13.96 -16.45 3.73
C ASP A 187 -13.59 -15.09 4.34
N ALA A 188 -14.57 -14.21 4.55
CA ALA A 188 -14.36 -12.95 5.26
C ALA A 188 -13.91 -13.16 6.71
N GLN A 189 -14.52 -14.12 7.41
CA GLN A 189 -14.12 -14.47 8.79
C GLN A 189 -12.71 -15.06 8.82
N ALA A 190 -12.36 -15.96 7.90
CA ALA A 190 -11.02 -16.52 7.78
C ALA A 190 -9.96 -15.44 7.51
N ALA A 191 -10.26 -14.52 6.59
CA ALA A 191 -9.41 -13.37 6.30
C ALA A 191 -9.18 -12.49 7.54
N TYR A 192 -10.24 -12.20 8.31
CA TYR A 192 -10.14 -11.38 9.51
C TYR A 192 -9.37 -12.09 10.64
N SER A 193 -9.60 -13.39 10.85
CA SER A 193 -8.83 -14.17 11.82
C SER A 193 -7.33 -14.18 11.48
N ALA A 194 -6.97 -14.39 10.20
CA ALA A 194 -5.57 -14.33 9.77
C ALA A 194 -4.99 -12.91 9.89
N PHE A 195 -5.80 -11.87 9.66
CA PHE A 195 -5.38 -10.49 9.91
C PHE A 195 -5.06 -10.24 11.39
N LEU A 196 -5.83 -10.81 12.32
CA LEU A 196 -5.56 -10.68 13.76
C LEU A 196 -4.23 -11.33 14.16
N GLU A 197 -3.87 -12.47 13.57
CA GLU A 197 -2.56 -13.09 13.77
C GLU A 197 -1.43 -12.27 13.14
N PHE A 198 -1.64 -11.76 11.92
CA PHE A 198 -0.68 -10.91 11.22
C PHE A 198 -0.36 -9.64 12.01
N LYS A 199 -1.37 -8.93 12.53
CA LYS A 199 -1.15 -7.70 13.30
C LYS A 199 -0.42 -7.95 14.62
N ASP A 200 -0.52 -9.14 15.21
CA ASP A 200 0.26 -9.47 16.41
C ASP A 200 1.75 -9.59 16.09
N VAL A 201 2.09 -10.16 14.93
CA VAL A 201 3.47 -10.19 14.44
C VAL A 201 3.97 -8.78 14.16
N VAL A 202 3.22 -7.97 13.41
CA VAL A 202 3.59 -6.57 13.12
C VAL A 202 3.77 -5.76 14.41
N LYS A 203 2.88 -5.93 15.39
CA LYS A 203 3.01 -5.26 16.69
C LYS A 203 4.29 -5.68 17.43
N SER A 204 4.66 -6.96 17.37
CA SER A 204 5.89 -7.45 18.01
C SER A 204 7.19 -6.91 17.42
N THR A 205 7.12 -6.29 16.23
CA THR A 205 8.25 -5.71 15.50
C THR A 205 8.21 -4.19 15.43
N MET A 206 7.18 -3.56 16.02
CA MET A 206 7.06 -2.09 16.04
C MET A 206 8.25 -1.46 16.77
N GLN A 207 8.75 -0.36 16.21
CA GLN A 207 9.84 0.45 16.79
C GLN A 207 9.31 1.47 17.81
#